data_AF-A0AA85JFW5-F1
#
_entry.id   AF-A0AA85JFW5-F1
#
_cell.length_a   1.000
_cell.length_b   1.000
_cell.length_c   1.000
_cell.angle_alpha   90.00
_cell.angle_beta   90.00
_cell.angle_gamma   90.00
#
_symmetry.space_group_name_H-M   'P 1'
#
loop_
_entity.id
_entity.type
_entity.pdbx_description
1 polymer ?
#
loop_
_entity_poly.entity_id
_entity_poly.type
_entity_poly.pdbx_seq_one_letter_code
_entity_poly.pdbx_strand_id
1 'polypeptide(L)'
;MAHRTDDIPGVGSDLDLVNIAVGRRLSTLEDYTLRSELSKNTYRTFADGVEYAAQIYNILAARHRTAHFPLFVAVHRICQKELQPQDFIHCFQSHPIHL
;
A
#
# COMPACT_ATOMS: atom_id res chain seq x y z
N MET A 1 28.80 19.97 1.47
CA MET A 1 27.88 19.33 0.50
C MET A 1 27.73 17.88 0.93
N ALA A 2 26.60 17.50 1.52
CA ALA A 2 26.39 16.16 2.04
C ALA A 2 25.98 15.24 0.89
N HIS A 3 26.89 14.35 0.51
CA HIS A 3 26.66 13.27 -0.43
C HIS A 3 25.67 12.29 0.21
N ARG A 4 24.37 12.42 -0.09
CA ARG A 4 23.39 11.37 0.23
C ARG A 4 23.63 10.24 -0.75
N THR A 5 24.30 9.19 -0.31
CA THR A 5 24.30 7.90 -0.99
C THR A 5 22.86 7.39 -0.99
N ASP A 6 22.30 7.14 -2.19
CA ASP A 6 21.00 6.47 -2.39
C ASP A 6 21.07 4.96 -2.09
N ASP A 7 22.03 4.54 -1.27
CA ASP A 7 22.19 3.14 -0.89
C ASP A 7 21.05 2.75 0.05
N ILE A 8 20.29 1.71 -0.33
CA ILE A 8 19.26 1.13 0.51
C ILE A 8 19.94 0.62 1.79
N PRO A 9 19.61 1.16 2.97
CA PRO A 9 20.24 0.73 4.20
C PRO A 9 19.90 -0.74 4.48
N GLY A 10 20.89 -1.48 4.98
CA GLY A 10 20.72 -2.88 5.34
C GLY A 10 19.63 -3.06 6.41
N VAL A 11 18.93 -4.19 6.33
CA VAL A 11 17.94 -4.60 7.33
C VAL A 11 18.61 -4.68 8.71
N GLY A 12 18.06 -3.97 9.69
CA GLY A 12 18.61 -3.82 11.05
C GLY A 12 19.43 -2.54 11.28
N SER A 13 19.46 -1.61 10.32
CA SER A 13 20.10 -0.30 10.52
C SER A 13 19.33 0.57 11.51
N ASP A 14 20.00 1.55 12.13
CA ASP A 14 19.35 2.55 13.00
C ASP A 14 18.17 3.28 12.32
N LEU A 15 18.17 3.33 10.99
CA LEU A 15 17.07 3.91 10.21
C LEU A 15 15.77 3.11 10.37
N ASP A 16 15.83 1.80 10.58
CA ASP A 16 14.64 0.97 10.80
C ASP A 16 13.94 1.36 12.12
N LEU A 17 14.72 1.60 13.17
CA LEU A 17 14.19 2.07 14.45
C LEU A 17 13.57 3.46 14.32
N VAL A 18 14.19 4.35 13.54
CA VAL A 18 13.63 5.68 13.23
C VAL A 18 12.33 5.55 12.45
N ASN A 19 12.28 4.71 11.42
CA ASN A 19 11.09 4.48 10.61
C ASN A 19 9.93 3.90 11.44
N ILE A 20 10.22 2.96 12.33
CA ILE A 20 9.24 2.39 13.26
C ILE A 20 8.73 3.47 14.24
N ALA A 21 9.63 4.28 14.80
CA ALA A 21 9.26 5.34 15.75
C ALA A 21 8.43 6.45 15.10
N VAL A 22 8.80 6.88 13.88
CA VAL A 22 8.04 7.86 13.10
C VAL A 22 6.69 7.28 12.69
N GLY A 23 6.66 6.06 12.17
CA GLY A 23 5.43 5.36 11.80
C GLY A 23 4.45 5.24 12.97
N ARG A 24 4.95 4.93 14.18
CA ARG A 24 4.14 4.89 15.40
C ARG A 24 3.59 6.26 15.80
N ARG A 25 4.37 7.33 15.67
CA ARG A 25 3.88 8.69 15.95
C ARG A 25 2.78 9.08 14.97
N LEU A 26 2.98 8.81 13.67
CA LEU A 26 2.00 9.10 12.63
C LEU A 26 0.70 8.30 12.79
N SER A 27 0.76 7.05 13.28
CA SER A 27 -0.45 6.27 13.54
C SER A 27 -1.21 6.72 14.79
N THR A 28 -0.54 7.39 15.73
CA THR A 28 -1.16 7.92 16.96
C THR A 28 -1.62 9.38 16.86
N LEU A 29 -1.10 10.14 15.90
CA LEU A 29 -1.45 11.55 15.70
C LEU A 29 -2.64 11.64 14.75
N GLU A 30 -3.84 11.83 15.29
CA GLU A 30 -5.03 12.29 14.53
C GLU A 30 -4.92 13.79 14.16
N ASP A 31 -3.77 14.24 13.65
CA ASP A 31 -3.55 15.66 13.39
C ASP A 31 -4.02 16.05 11.98
N TYR A 32 -5.21 16.65 11.95
CA TYR A 32 -5.87 17.29 10.80
C TYR A 32 -4.95 18.19 9.96
N THR A 33 -3.91 18.77 10.57
CA THR A 33 -2.96 19.72 9.96
C THR A 33 -2.03 19.06 8.93
N LEU A 34 -1.58 17.82 9.14
CA LEU A 34 -0.70 17.11 8.18
C LEU A 34 -1.47 16.64 6.94
N ARG A 35 -2.76 16.32 7.09
CA ARG A 35 -3.65 15.96 5.97
C ARG A 35 -3.84 17.14 5.01
N SER A 36 -3.94 18.36 5.54
CA SER A 36 -4.06 19.60 4.75
C SER A 36 -2.84 19.83 3.84
N GLU A 37 -1.62 19.69 4.37
CA GLU A 37 -0.39 19.89 3.60
C GLU A 37 -0.12 18.77 2.58
N LEU A 38 -0.49 17.52 2.89
CA LEU A 38 -0.37 16.41 1.92
C LEU A 38 -1.36 16.55 0.76
N SER A 39 -2.53 17.15 0.98
CA SER A 39 -3.53 17.38 -0.08
C SER A 39 -3.09 18.39 -1.15
N LYS A 40 -2.08 19.22 -0.85
CA LYS A 40 -1.55 20.22 -1.79
C LYS A 40 -0.62 19.62 -2.85
N ASN A 41 -0.22 18.36 -2.73
CA ASN A 41 0.63 17.71 -3.70
C ASN A 41 -0.21 17.15 -4.86
N THR A 42 -0.11 17.78 -6.03
CA THR A 42 -0.86 17.52 -7.27
C THR A 42 -0.47 16.20 -7.97
N TYR A 43 -0.29 15.13 -7.21
CA TYR A 43 -0.46 13.78 -7.74
C TYR A 43 -1.83 13.32 -7.25
N ARG A 44 -2.63 12.66 -8.10
CA ARG A 44 -3.96 12.14 -7.74
C ARG A 44 -3.83 11.20 -6.56
N THR A 45 -3.87 11.76 -5.36
CA THR A 45 -3.88 11.04 -4.11
C THR A 45 -5.34 10.69 -3.95
N PHE A 46 -5.69 9.43 -4.22
CA PHE A 46 -7.02 8.94 -3.92
C PHE A 46 -7.28 9.21 -2.45
N ALA A 47 -8.30 10.04 -2.18
CA ALA A 47 -8.64 10.39 -0.81
C ALA A 47 -9.16 9.16 -0.03
N ASP A 48 -9.55 8.11 -0.75
CA ASP A 48 -10.05 6.85 -0.22
C ASP A 48 -9.35 5.64 -0.87
N GLY A 49 -8.87 4.71 -0.03
CA GLY A 49 -8.27 3.46 -0.48
C GLY A 49 -9.25 2.54 -1.22
N VAL A 50 -10.55 2.65 -0.96
CA VAL A 50 -11.60 1.87 -1.64
C VAL A 50 -11.72 2.28 -3.12
N GLU A 51 -11.74 3.58 -3.37
CA GLU A 51 -11.81 4.14 -4.73
C GLU A 51 -10.56 3.78 -5.53
N TYR A 52 -9.39 3.82 -4.89
CA TYR A 52 -8.13 3.42 -5.50
C TYR A 52 -8.11 1.93 -5.88
N ALA A 53 -8.56 1.05 -4.97
CA ALA A 53 -8.64 -0.39 -5.24
C ALA A 53 -9.56 -0.69 -6.43
N ALA A 54 -10.69 0.03 -6.55
CA ALA A 54 -11.59 -0.09 -7.70
C ALA A 54 -10.94 0.36 -9.01
N GLN A 55 -10.19 1.47 -9.00
CA GLN A 55 -9.52 1.92 -10.21
C GLN A 55 -8.40 0.96 -10.66
N ILE A 56 -7.61 0.42 -9.73
CA ILE A 56 -6.62 -0.61 -10.05
C ILE A 56 -7.29 -1.84 -10.65
N TYR A 57 -8.38 -2.32 -10.04
CA TYR A 57 -9.13 -3.46 -10.56
C TYR A 57 -9.60 -3.21 -12.00
N ASN A 58 -10.17 -2.03 -12.29
CA ASN A 58 -10.62 -1.67 -13.63
C ASN A 58 -9.48 -1.67 -14.65
N ILE A 59 -8.31 -1.14 -14.29
CA ILE A 59 -7.11 -1.16 -15.16
C ILE A 59 -6.65 -2.60 -15.43
N LEU A 60 -6.64 -3.45 -14.39
CA LEU A 60 -6.25 -4.85 -14.51
C LEU A 60 -7.26 -5.66 -15.34
N ALA A 61 -8.56 -5.40 -15.16
CA ALA A 61 -9.64 -6.04 -15.90
C ALA A 61 -9.59 -5.65 -17.39
N ALA A 62 -9.42 -4.36 -17.69
CA ALA A 62 -9.27 -3.86 -19.06
C ALA A 62 -8.07 -4.47 -19.80
N ARG A 63 -7.03 -4.86 -19.06
CA ARG A 63 -5.82 -5.50 -19.60
C ARG A 63 -5.84 -7.02 -19.51
N HIS A 64 -6.92 -7.63 -19.02
CA HIS A 64 -7.03 -9.08 -18.74
C HIS A 64 -5.88 -9.63 -17.85
N ARG A 65 -5.38 -8.81 -16.91
CA ARG A 65 -4.27 -9.16 -16.01
C ARG A 65 -4.71 -9.45 -14.57
N THR A 66 -6.00 -9.56 -14.31
CA THR A 66 -6.53 -9.84 -12.96
C THR A 66 -5.95 -11.12 -12.34
N ALA A 67 -5.73 -12.16 -13.15
CA ALA A 67 -5.10 -13.41 -12.70
C ALA A 67 -3.61 -13.28 -12.33
N HIS A 68 -2.90 -12.31 -12.93
CA HIS A 68 -1.48 -12.08 -12.64
C HIS A 68 -1.24 -11.25 -11.37
N PHE A 69 -2.27 -10.53 -10.92
CA PHE A 69 -2.19 -9.63 -9.77
C PHE A 69 -3.29 -9.96 -8.74
N PRO A 70 -3.32 -11.19 -8.20
CA PRO A 70 -4.39 -11.66 -7.33
C PRO A 70 -4.52 -10.83 -6.05
N LEU A 71 -3.42 -10.25 -5.54
CA LEU A 71 -3.44 -9.42 -4.33
C LEU A 71 -4.24 -8.14 -4.51
N PHE A 72 -3.99 -7.41 -5.60
CA PHE A 72 -4.73 -6.17 -5.90
C PHE A 72 -6.22 -6.45 -6.16
N VAL A 73 -6.51 -7.58 -6.82
CA VAL A 73 -7.88 -8.03 -7.03
C VAL A 73 -8.55 -8.42 -5.70
N ALA A 74 -7.86 -9.14 -4.82
CA ALA A 74 -8.41 -9.56 -3.55
C ALA A 74 -8.69 -8.38 -2.62
N VAL A 75 -7.83 -7.34 -2.58
CA VAL A 75 -8.11 -6.09 -1.85
C VAL A 75 -9.39 -5.43 -2.34
N HIS A 76 -9.56 -5.29 -3.67
CA HIS A 76 -10.80 -4.75 -4.22
C HIS A 76 -12.04 -5.58 -3.80
N ARG A 77 -11.94 -6.92 -3.87
CA ARG A 77 -13.04 -7.82 -3.48
C ARG A 77 -13.38 -7.76 -1.99
N ILE A 78 -12.39 -7.53 -1.13
CA ILE A 78 -12.62 -7.27 0.31
C ILE A 78 -13.38 -5.96 0.50
N CYS A 79 -13.01 -4.89 -0.21
CA CYS A 79 -13.74 -3.63 -0.18
C CYS A 79 -15.20 -3.78 -0.65
N GLN A 80 -15.45 -4.68 -1.61
CA GLN A 80 -16.80 -5.03 -2.09
C GLN A 80 -17.53 -6.07 -1.20
N LYS A 81 -16.92 -6.54 -0.11
CA LYS A 81 -17.44 -7.59 0.79
C LYS A 81 -17.68 -8.95 0.10
N GLU A 82 -17.03 -9.20 -1.04
CA GLU A 82 -17.08 -10.47 -1.75
C GLU A 82 -16.12 -11.52 -1.18
N LEU A 83 -15.06 -11.06 -0.52
CA LEU A 83 -14.04 -11.89 0.10
C LEU A 83 -13.89 -11.47 1.57
N GLN A 84 -13.82 -12.43 2.49
CA GLN A 84 -13.51 -12.07 3.87
C GLN A 84 -12.03 -11.71 4.02
N PRO A 85 -11.68 -10.72 4.87
CA PRO A 85 -10.28 -10.35 5.10
C PRO A 85 -9.40 -11.52 5.56
N GLN A 86 -9.97 -12.50 6.26
CA GLN A 86 -9.26 -13.70 6.71
C GLN A 86 -8.80 -14.55 5.52
N ASP A 87 -9.58 -14.59 4.44
CA ASP A 87 -9.27 -15.37 3.23
C ASP A 87 -8.20 -14.69 2.37
N PHE A 88 -7.86 -13.43 2.65
CA PHE A 88 -6.80 -12.70 1.95
C PHE A 88 -5.44 -13.39 2.06
N ILE A 89 -5.16 -14.01 3.21
CA ILE A 89 -3.89 -14.71 3.46
C ILE A 89 -3.72 -15.91 2.54
N HIS A 90 -4.82 -16.58 2.17
CA HIS A 90 -4.77 -17.68 1.20
C HIS A 90 -4.33 -17.21 -0.19
N CYS A 91 -4.59 -15.95 -0.57
CA CYS A 91 -4.11 -15.37 -1.82
C CYS A 91 -2.58 -15.16 -1.85
N PHE A 92 -1.90 -15.08 -0.70
CA PHE A 92 -0.44 -15.06 -0.60
C PHE A 92 0.16 -16.46 -0.67
N GLN A 93 -0.52 -17.46 -0.11
CA GLN A 93 -0.04 -18.85 -0.09
C GLN A 93 -0.02 -19.47 -1.50
N SER A 94 -0.91 -19.02 -2.38
CA SER A 94 -0.99 -19.47 -3.77
C SER A 94 -0.22 -18.57 -4.74
N HIS A 95 0.94 -18.02 -4.35
CA HIS A 95 1.75 -17.24 -5.28
C HIS A 95 2.64 -18.17 -6.13
N PRO A 96 2.49 -18.18 -7.46
CA PRO A 96 3.22 -19.11 -8.34
C PRO A 96 4.74 -18.89 -8.37
N ILE A 97 5.25 -17.80 -7.78
CA ILE A 97 6.69 -17.53 -7.62
C ILE A 97 7.28 -18.21 -6.37
N HIS A 98 6.45 -18.69 -5.45
CA HIS A 98 6.87 -19.35 -4.21
C HIS A 98 6.64 -20.87 -4.23
N LEU A 99 6.38 -21.45 -5.42
CA LEU A 99 6.30 -22.89 -5.68
C LEU A 99 7.61 -23.40 -6.31
#